data_AF-A0A484Y117-F1
#
_entry.id   AF-A0A484Y117-F1
#
_cell.length_a   1.000
_cell.length_b   1.000
_cell.length_c   1.000
_cell.angle_alpha   90.00
_cell.angle_beta   90.00
_cell.angle_gamma   90.00
#
_symmetry.space_group_name_H-M   'P 1'
#
loop_
_entity.id
_entity.type
_entity.pdbx_description
1 polymer ?
#
loop_
_entity_poly.entity_id
_entity_poly.type
_entity_poly.pdbx_seq_one_letter_code
_entity_poly.pdbx_strand_id
1 'polypeptide(L)'
;MGKTHLLHAVGNGIMARKPNAKVVYMHSERFVQDMVKALQNNAIEEFKRYYRSVDALLIDDIQFFANKERSQEEFFHTFNAPAGR
;
A
#
# COMPACT_ATOMS: atom_id res chain seq x y z
N MET A 1 -0.69 -12.11 16.85
CA MET A 1 0.18 -11.32 17.75
C MET A 1 1.62 -11.11 17.24
N GLY A 2 2.03 -11.59 16.05
CA GLY A 2 3.42 -11.39 15.56
C GLY A 2 3.58 -10.54 14.28
N LYS A 3 2.53 -10.36 13.48
CA LYS A 3 2.62 -9.76 12.14
C LYS A 3 2.88 -8.25 12.16
N THR A 4 2.08 -7.52 12.92
CA THR A 4 2.24 -6.07 13.15
C THR A 4 3.61 -5.73 13.75
N HIS A 5 4.08 -6.55 14.69
CA HIS A 5 5.36 -6.35 15.36
C HIS A 5 6.54 -6.53 14.40
N LEU A 6 6.47 -7.52 13.50
CA LEU A 6 7.47 -7.72 12.44
C LEU A 6 7.46 -6.55 11.45
N LEU A 7 6.27 -6.08 11.04
CA LEU A 7 6.13 -4.94 10.14
C LEU A 7 6.76 -3.67 10.73
N HIS A 8 6.48 -3.40 12.00
CA HIS A 8 7.10 -2.28 12.72
C HIS A 8 8.62 -2.45 12.87
N ALA A 9 9.11 -3.66 13.12
CA ALA A 9 10.54 -3.93 13.18
C ALA A 9 11.24 -3.67 11.82
N VAL A 10 10.60 -4.02 10.70
CA VAL A 10 11.09 -3.69 9.36
C VAL A 10 11.12 -2.18 9.14
N GLY A 11 10.04 -1.46 9.47
CA GLY A 11 9.97 0.00 9.36
C GLY A 11 11.07 0.70 10.18
N ASN A 12 11.25 0.27 11.43
CA ASN A 12 12.30 0.77 12.31
C ASN A 12 13.71 0.45 11.76
N GLY A 13 13.91 -0.75 11.19
CA GLY A 13 15.17 -1.12 10.56
C GLY A 13 15.51 -0.24 9.36
N ILE A 14 14.51 0.15 8.56
CA ILE A 14 14.68 1.09 7.45
C ILE A 14 15.06 2.48 7.99
N MET A 15 14.34 2.99 8.98
CA MET A 15 14.64 4.30 9.58
C MET A 15 16.01 4.34 10.27
N ALA A 16 16.45 3.24 10.87
CA ALA A 16 17.78 3.14 11.47
C ALA A 16 18.92 3.25 10.44
N ARG A 17 18.70 2.81 9.20
CA ARG A 17 19.69 2.89 8.10
C ARG A 17 19.55 4.16 7.27
N LYS A 18 18.33 4.66 7.11
CA LYS A 18 18.00 5.88 6.37
C LYS A 18 17.00 6.70 7.21
N PRO A 19 17.50 7.59 8.10
CA PRO A 19 16.65 8.37 9.01
C PRO A 19 15.62 9.25 8.31
N ASN A 20 15.91 9.65 7.07
CA ASN A 20 15.03 10.47 6.23
C ASN A 20 14.13 9.63 5.32
N ALA A 21 14.06 8.31 5.51
CA ALA A 21 13.20 7.44 4.71
C ALA A 21 11.72 7.76 4.99
N LYS A 22 10.95 7.95 3.93
CA LYS A 22 9.50 8.09 4.02
C LYS A 22 8.88 6.69 4.07
N VAL A 23 8.61 6.21 5.28
CA VAL A 23 7.95 4.91 5.52
C VAL A 23 6.48 5.14 5.85
N VAL A 24 5.57 4.49 5.12
CA VAL A 24 4.13 4.55 5.36
C VAL A 24 3.63 3.20 5.84
N TYR A 25 2.91 3.19 6.97
CA TYR A 25 2.24 2.02 7.51
C TYR A 25 0.73 2.22 7.47
N MET A 26 -0.02 1.20 7.01
CA MET A 26 -1.49 1.22 7.05
C MET A 26 -2.10 -0.19 6.99
N HIS A 27 -3.34 -0.33 7.45
CA HIS A 27 -4.12 -1.56 7.22
C HIS A 27 -4.60 -1.64 5.77
N SER A 28 -4.72 -2.86 5.25
CA SER A 28 -5.16 -3.10 3.86
C SER A 28 -6.53 -2.51 3.54
N GLU A 29 -7.46 -2.46 4.50
CA GLU A 29 -8.79 -1.88 4.28
C GLU A 29 -8.72 -0.39 3.93
N ARG A 30 -7.90 0.37 4.66
CA ARG A 30 -7.70 1.80 4.37
C ARG A 30 -7.07 1.99 3.00
N PHE A 31 -6.09 1.16 2.66
CA PHE A 31 -5.44 1.21 1.35
C PHE A 31 -6.46 1.06 0.21
N VAL A 32 -7.38 0.09 0.33
CA VAL A 32 -8.46 -0.12 -0.66
C VAL A 32 -9.44 1.04 -0.67
N GLN A 33 -9.85 1.55 0.49
CA GLN A 33 -10.75 2.70 0.55
C GLN A 33 -10.16 3.92 -0.15
N ASP A 34 -8.88 4.20 0.06
CA ASP A 34 -8.18 5.31 -0.58
C ASP A 34 -8.05 5.07 -2.10
N MET A 35 -7.80 3.83 -2.53
CA MET A 35 -7.77 3.44 -3.95
C MET A 35 -9.14 3.64 -4.63
N VAL A 36 -10.21 3.15 -4.01
CA VAL A 36 -11.58 3.27 -4.54
C VAL A 36 -11.99 4.74 -4.63
N LYS A 37 -11.69 5.55 -3.61
CA LYS A 37 -11.93 7.00 -3.66
C LYS A 37 -11.15 7.67 -4.80
N ALA A 38 -9.90 7.28 -4.99
CA ALA A 38 -9.08 7.82 -6.08
C ALA A 38 -9.65 7.44 -7.46
N LEU A 39 -10.16 6.22 -7.63
CA LEU A 39 -10.86 5.81 -8.86
C LEU A 39 -12.14 6.63 -9.07
N GLN A 40 -12.98 6.76 -8.04
CA GLN A 40 -14.24 7.53 -8.11
C GLN A 40 -14.01 9.01 -8.46
N ASN A 41 -12.90 9.58 -7.99
CA ASN A 41 -12.56 10.98 -8.21
C ASN A 41 -11.64 11.21 -9.43
N ASN A 42 -11.39 10.19 -10.27
CA ASN A 42 -10.42 10.25 -11.38
C ASN A 42 -9.01 10.71 -10.96
N ALA A 43 -8.62 10.42 -9.72
CA ALA A 43 -7.35 10.81 -9.09
C ALA A 43 -6.39 9.60 -8.90
N ILE A 44 -6.61 8.50 -9.63
CA ILE A 44 -5.81 7.26 -9.49
C ILE A 44 -4.31 7.47 -9.77
N GLU A 45 -3.97 8.39 -10.67
CA GLU A 45 -2.56 8.71 -10.94
C GLU A 45 -1.89 9.46 -9.80
N GLU A 46 -2.62 10.32 -9.08
CA GLU A 46 -2.11 10.97 -7.87
C GLU A 46 -1.91 9.97 -6.74
N PHE A 47 -2.87 9.06 -6.56
CA PHE A 47 -2.75 7.92 -5.65
C PHE A 47 -1.48 7.11 -5.94
N LYS A 48 -1.27 6.67 -7.20
CA LYS A 48 -0.06 5.94 -7.59
C LYS A 48 1.22 6.75 -7.33
N ARG A 49 1.24 8.05 -7.68
CA ARG A 49 2.40 8.92 -7.43
C ARG A 49 2.73 9.02 -5.94
N TYR A 50 1.72 9.20 -5.09
CA TYR A 50 1.92 9.27 -3.64
C TYR A 50 2.58 8.00 -3.12
N TYR A 51 2.04 6.82 -3.42
CA TYR A 51 2.58 5.54 -2.95
C TYR A 51 3.90 5.12 -3.62
N ARG A 52 4.22 5.65 -4.81
CA ARG A 52 5.56 5.48 -5.41
C ARG A 52 6.60 6.45 -4.85
N SER A 53 6.17 7.55 -4.22
CA SER A 53 7.07 8.55 -3.61
C SER A 53 7.66 8.11 -2.26
N VAL A 54 7.11 7.05 -1.66
CA VAL A 54 7.55 6.56 -0.35
C VAL A 54 8.69 5.55 -0.53
N ASP A 55 9.63 5.53 0.41
CA ASP A 55 10.74 4.57 0.41
C ASP A 55 10.28 3.17 0.80
N ALA A 56 9.23 3.07 1.63
CA ALA A 56 8.60 1.81 1.97
C ALA A 56 7.11 1.98 2.28
N LEU A 57 6.30 1.07 1.74
CA LEU A 57 4.88 0.93 2.03
C LEU A 57 4.67 -0.40 2.77
N LEU A 58 4.27 -0.31 4.02
CA LEU A 58 4.01 -1.44 4.91
C LEU A 58 2.49 -1.60 5.08
N ILE A 59 1.95 -2.69 4.55
CA ILE A 59 0.51 -2.98 4.63
C ILE A 59 0.30 -4.16 5.57
N ASP A 60 -0.43 -3.92 6.66
CA ASP A 60 -0.84 -4.99 7.57
C ASP A 60 -2.22 -5.55 7.17
N ASP A 61 -2.55 -6.71 7.72
CA ASP A 61 -3.91 -7.26 7.67
C ASP A 61 -4.45 -7.57 6.26
N ILE A 62 -3.55 -7.87 5.31
CA ILE A 62 -3.90 -8.21 3.93
C ILE A 62 -4.88 -9.40 3.81
N GLN A 63 -5.03 -10.23 4.83
CA GLN A 63 -6.05 -11.27 4.82
C GLN A 63 -7.49 -10.72 4.72
N PHE A 64 -7.75 -9.51 5.22
CA PHE A 64 -9.07 -8.86 5.11
C PHE A 64 -9.34 -8.33 3.70
N PHE A 65 -8.27 -8.10 2.95
CA PHE A 65 -8.34 -7.80 1.52
C PHE A 65 -8.72 -9.03 0.70
N ALA A 66 -8.30 -10.23 1.13
CA ALA A 66 -8.50 -11.46 0.37
C ALA A 66 -9.95 -11.93 0.26
N ASN A 67 -10.82 -11.47 1.15
CA ASN A 67 -12.24 -11.84 1.15
C ASN A 67 -13.12 -10.92 0.28
N LYS A 68 -12.54 -9.99 -0.48
CA LYS A 68 -13.28 -9.08 -1.37
C LYS A 68 -12.75 -9.19 -2.80
N GLU A 69 -13.24 -10.18 -3.55
CA GLU A 69 -12.82 -10.54 -4.92
C GLU A 69 -12.65 -9.32 -5.84
N ARG A 70 -13.63 -8.42 -5.88
CA ARG A 70 -13.59 -7.23 -6.74
C ARG A 70 -12.48 -6.23 -6.37
N SER A 71 -12.13 -6.15 -5.09
CA SER A 71 -11.02 -5.29 -4.63
C SER A 71 -9.66 -5.93 -4.94
N GLN A 72 -9.57 -7.27 -4.90
CA GLN A 72 -8.39 -8.03 -5.31
C GLN A 72 -8.04 -7.82 -6.77
N GLU A 73 -9.01 -7.96 -7.68
CA GLU A 73 -8.79 -7.77 -9.12
C GLU A 73 -8.30 -6.36 -9.42
N GLU A 74 -8.94 -5.32 -8.87
CA GLU A 74 -8.53 -3.92 -9.10
C GLU A 74 -7.13 -3.60 -8.55
N PHE A 75 -6.77 -4.14 -7.38
CA PHE A 75 -5.40 -4.00 -6.86
C PHE A 75 -4.40 -4.69 -7.78
N PHE A 76 -4.70 -5.92 -8.21
CA PHE A 76 -3.79 -6.68 -9.07
C PHE A 76 -3.63 -5.97 -10.42
N HIS A 77 -4.70 -5.45 -11.00
CA HIS A 77 -4.62 -4.62 -12.19
C HIS A 77 -3.85 -3.31 -11.95
N THR A 78 -4.04 -2.64 -10.81
CA THR A 78 -3.35 -1.38 -10.52
C THR A 78 -1.85 -1.55 -10.30
N PHE A 79 -1.42 -2.67 -9.70
CA PHE A 79 -0.02 -2.91 -9.29
C PHE A 79 0.76 -3.85 -10.21
N ASN A 80 0.11 -4.82 -10.85
CA ASN A 80 0.72 -5.75 -11.81
C ASN A 80 0.40 -5.42 -13.27
N ALA A 81 -0.43 -4.41 -13.58
CA ALA A 81 -0.47 -3.93 -14.96
C ALA A 81 0.94 -3.46 -15.33
N PRO A 82 1.54 -4.01 -16.39
CA PRO A 82 2.79 -3.51 -16.94
C PRO A 82 2.61 -2.00 -17.13
N ALA A 83 3.57 -1.22 -16.64
CA ALA A 83 3.61 0.22 -16.87
C ALA A 83 3.78 0.48 -18.38
N GLY A 84 2.68 0.43 -19.12
CA GLY A 84 2.64 0.73 -20.55
C GLY A 84 3.33 -0.31 -21.43
N ARG A 85 2.69 -0.57 -22.57
CA ARG A 85 3.42 -0.47 -23.83
C ARG A 85 3.77 0.98 -24.09
#